data_AF-A0A538M0B3-F1
#
_entry.id   AF-A0A538M0B3-F1
#
_cell.length_a   1.000
_cell.length_b   1.000
_cell.length_c   1.000
_cell.angle_alpha   90.00
_cell.angle_beta   90.00
_cell.angle_gamma   90.00
#
_symmetry.space_group_name_H-M   'P 1'
#
loop_
_entity.id
_entity.type
_entity.pdbx_description
1 polymer ?
#
loop_
_entity_poly.entity_id
_entity_poly.type
_entity_poly.pdbx_seq_one_letter_code
_entity_poly.pdbx_strand_id
1 'polypeptide(L)'
;MWAAPVHDGLVPTAPGDAVTEAVSWDLAERVAVRVAGREPFAESYHYSSLQPDFEELTVEAEELVARATGLRSLVGPARARVTDRPGWVRANVASFQRLLRPVTERLGPRLLASPIAPVSRAAAGVQVGTVLGWMSTRVLGQYDLLLAEDERIDEQDIVYYVGPNVLSLEKRFSFPPRQFRLWLALHEVTHRAQFTGIPWMRAHFLSLVDQTLGAMDPDPRRFLEGLRRAADQVRMGRNPLSDGGLLGLVMGTEQHAVL
;
A
#
# COMPACT_ATOMS: atom_id res chain seq x y z
N MET A 1 24.92 -46.80 -15.26
CA MET A 1 25.52 -45.47 -15.03
C MET A 1 25.53 -44.72 -16.36
N TRP A 2 24.41 -44.09 -16.70
CA TRP A 2 24.21 -43.40 -17.98
C TRP A 2 23.88 -41.94 -17.64
N ALA A 3 24.75 -41.03 -18.04
CA ALA A 3 24.56 -39.59 -17.91
C ALA A 3 23.69 -39.11 -19.08
N ALA A 4 22.58 -38.46 -18.78
CA ALA A 4 21.76 -37.74 -19.76
C ALA A 4 22.31 -36.30 -19.90
N PRO A 5 22.32 -35.71 -21.11
CA PRO A 5 22.76 -34.34 -21.31
C PRO A 5 21.68 -33.37 -20.82
N VAL A 6 22.13 -32.34 -20.09
CA VAL A 6 21.30 -31.21 -19.67
C VAL A 6 21.04 -30.35 -20.91
N HIS A 7 19.82 -30.39 -21.44
CA HIS A 7 19.39 -29.43 -22.44
C HIS A 7 19.12 -28.09 -21.75
N ASP A 8 19.96 -27.10 -22.04
CA ASP A 8 19.69 -25.67 -21.81
C ASP A 8 18.44 -25.28 -22.61
N GLY A 9 17.28 -25.41 -21.98
CA GLY A 9 16.00 -24.95 -22.49
C GLY A 9 15.80 -23.47 -22.16
N LEU A 10 16.39 -22.60 -22.97
CA LEU A 10 16.04 -21.18 -23.02
C LEU A 10 14.59 -21.09 -23.49
N VAL A 11 13.65 -20.91 -22.56
CA VAL A 11 12.22 -20.72 -22.89
C VAL A 11 12.11 -19.42 -23.71
N PRO A 12 11.68 -19.48 -24.98
CA PRO A 12 11.46 -18.27 -25.76
C PRO A 12 10.25 -17.53 -25.18
N THR A 13 10.46 -16.31 -24.69
CA THR A 13 9.36 -15.40 -24.36
C THR A 13 8.56 -15.13 -25.63
N ALA A 14 7.33 -15.64 -25.68
CA ALA A 14 6.44 -15.46 -26.81
C ALA A 14 6.15 -13.95 -27.06
N PRO A 15 5.92 -13.53 -28.32
CA PRO A 15 5.66 -12.14 -28.64
C PRO A 15 4.20 -11.78 -28.34
N GLY A 16 4.01 -10.76 -27.50
CA GLY A 16 2.75 -10.05 -27.31
C GLY A 16 1.88 -10.62 -26.20
N ASP A 17 2.17 -10.25 -24.96
CA ASP A 17 1.18 -10.35 -23.88
C ASP A 17 -0.09 -9.62 -24.30
N ALA A 18 -1.19 -10.36 -24.40
CA ALA A 18 -2.51 -9.77 -24.54
C ALA A 18 -2.71 -8.76 -23.41
N VAL A 19 -3.24 -7.58 -23.74
CA VAL A 19 -3.47 -6.51 -22.76
C VAL A 19 -4.63 -6.93 -21.85
N THR A 20 -4.33 -7.62 -20.76
CA THR A 20 -5.34 -8.17 -19.83
C THR A 20 -5.64 -7.23 -18.66
N GLU A 21 -4.73 -6.30 -18.36
CA GLU A 21 -4.83 -5.44 -17.18
C GLU A 21 -4.95 -3.95 -17.52
N ALA A 22 -5.87 -3.27 -16.83
CA ALA A 22 -6.12 -1.83 -16.98
C ALA A 22 -4.96 -0.94 -16.51
N VAL A 23 -4.05 -1.48 -15.70
CA VAL A 23 -2.92 -0.75 -15.10
C VAL A 23 -1.61 -1.45 -15.50
N SER A 24 -0.58 -0.65 -15.80
CA SER A 24 0.78 -1.18 -15.95
C SER A 24 1.47 -1.20 -14.59
N TRP A 25 1.38 -2.31 -13.87
CA TRP A 25 1.95 -2.47 -12.53
C TRP A 25 3.47 -2.38 -12.52
N ASP A 26 4.16 -2.92 -13.51
CA ASP A 26 5.63 -2.77 -13.62
C ASP A 26 6.03 -1.29 -13.79
N LEU A 27 5.25 -0.52 -14.55
CA LEU A 27 5.48 0.91 -14.70
C LEU A 27 5.15 1.65 -13.39
N ALA A 28 4.08 1.26 -12.71
CA ALA A 28 3.69 1.81 -11.42
C ALA A 28 4.81 1.61 -10.38
N GLU A 29 5.37 0.41 -10.28
CA GLU A 29 6.50 0.14 -9.37
C GLU A 29 7.73 1.00 -9.72
N ARG A 30 8.12 1.05 -11.01
CA ARG A 30 9.26 1.87 -11.45
C ARG A 30 9.08 3.35 -11.16
N VAL A 31 7.86 3.87 -11.33
CA VAL A 31 7.52 5.26 -11.00
C VAL A 31 7.52 5.45 -9.48
N ALA A 32 6.94 4.53 -8.72
CA ALA A 32 6.89 4.59 -7.27
C ALA A 32 8.28 4.60 -6.64
N VAL A 33 9.18 3.71 -7.06
CA VAL A 33 10.58 3.67 -6.61
C VAL A 33 11.31 4.97 -6.95
N ARG A 34 11.03 5.57 -8.11
CA ARG A 34 11.62 6.85 -8.50
C ARG A 34 11.10 8.02 -7.66
N VAL A 35 9.80 8.05 -7.39
CA VAL A 35 9.15 9.09 -6.58
C VAL A 35 9.50 8.96 -5.10
N ALA A 36 9.64 7.73 -4.58
CA ALA A 36 10.11 7.45 -3.22
C ALA A 36 11.46 8.12 -2.91
N GLY A 37 12.27 8.30 -3.96
CA GLY A 37 13.52 9.01 -3.94
C GLY A 37 14.60 8.26 -3.15
N ARG A 38 15.81 8.84 -3.15
CA ARG A 38 16.87 8.42 -2.24
C ARG A 38 16.77 9.21 -0.94
N GLU A 39 16.99 8.53 0.17
CA GLU A 39 16.97 9.13 1.49
C GLU A 39 18.39 9.02 2.08
N PRO A 40 19.08 10.14 2.39
CA PRO A 40 20.48 10.12 2.82
C PRO A 40 20.75 9.35 4.12
N PHE A 41 19.76 9.21 5.01
CA PHE A 41 19.90 8.43 6.26
C PHE A 41 19.81 6.93 6.05
N ALA A 42 19.29 6.43 4.92
CA ALA A 42 19.33 5.00 4.56
C ALA A 42 20.77 4.46 4.46
N GLU A 43 21.75 5.32 4.17
CA GLU A 43 23.18 4.99 4.09
C GLU A 43 23.95 5.33 5.38
N SER A 44 23.25 5.81 6.42
CA SER A 44 23.89 6.20 7.68
C SER A 44 24.16 5.01 8.61
N TYR A 45 25.21 5.11 9.44
CA TYR A 45 25.53 4.11 10.48
C TYR A 45 24.35 3.85 11.45
N HIS A 46 23.41 4.80 11.59
CA HIS A 46 22.23 4.61 12.43
C HIS A 46 21.23 3.61 11.83
N TYR A 47 21.25 3.37 10.52
CA TYR A 47 20.31 2.45 9.87
C TYR A 47 20.53 1.00 10.32
N SER A 48 21.78 0.58 10.50
CA SER A 48 22.10 -0.78 10.95
C SER A 48 21.65 -1.05 12.39
N SER A 49 21.50 -0.02 13.22
CA SER A 49 20.97 -0.15 14.57
C SER A 49 19.45 -0.35 14.61
N LEU A 50 18.72 0.01 13.55
CA LEU A 50 17.26 -0.06 13.57
C LEU A 50 16.72 -1.49 13.65
N GLN A 51 17.31 -2.42 12.90
CA GLN A 51 16.84 -3.80 12.86
C GLN A 51 16.90 -4.47 14.25
N PRO A 52 18.05 -4.51 14.95
CA PRO A 52 18.11 -5.11 16.29
C PRO A 52 17.23 -4.37 17.30
N ASP A 53 17.14 -3.04 17.22
CA ASP A 53 16.26 -2.26 18.10
C ASP A 53 14.79 -2.65 17.90
N PHE A 54 14.32 -2.74 16.65
CA PHE A 54 12.94 -3.12 16.40
C PHE A 54 12.65 -4.59 16.68
N GLU A 55 13.63 -5.50 16.54
CA GLU A 55 13.49 -6.89 16.98
C GLU A 55 13.23 -6.97 18.48
N GLU A 56 14.02 -6.27 19.30
CA GLU A 56 13.81 -6.20 20.75
C GLU A 56 12.47 -5.52 21.10
N LEU A 57 12.21 -4.34 20.54
CA LEU A 57 11.06 -3.51 20.89
C LEU A 57 9.73 -4.10 20.41
N THR A 58 9.73 -4.88 19.32
CA THR A 58 8.51 -5.57 18.84
C THR A 58 8.11 -6.68 19.81
N VAL A 59 9.08 -7.41 20.38
CA VAL A 59 8.82 -8.41 21.41
C VAL A 59 8.30 -7.74 22.69
N GLU A 60 8.96 -6.67 23.14
CA GLU A 60 8.50 -5.88 24.30
C GLU A 60 7.06 -5.35 24.09
N ALA A 61 6.78 -4.81 22.90
CA ALA A 61 5.47 -4.30 22.53
C ALA A 61 4.39 -5.39 22.54
N GLU A 62 4.68 -6.60 22.05
CA GLU A 62 3.72 -7.71 22.06
C GLU A 62 3.32 -8.11 23.49
N GLU A 63 4.28 -8.15 24.42
CA GLU A 63 3.99 -8.41 25.83
C GLU A 63 3.17 -7.28 26.48
N LEU A 64 3.49 -6.03 26.18
CA LEU A 64 2.77 -4.86 26.70
C LEU A 64 1.34 -4.82 26.17
N VAL A 65 1.12 -5.03 24.87
CA VAL A 65 -0.21 -5.08 24.26
C VAL A 65 -1.03 -6.23 24.84
N ALA A 66 -0.45 -7.42 24.98
CA ALA A 66 -1.15 -8.56 25.56
C ALA A 66 -1.55 -8.31 27.03
N ARG A 67 -0.68 -7.68 27.83
CA ARG A 67 -1.00 -7.32 29.21
C ARG A 67 -2.10 -6.25 29.31
N ALA A 68 -2.05 -5.24 28.44
CA ALA A 68 -2.98 -4.12 28.49
C ALA A 68 -4.38 -4.48 27.95
N THR A 69 -4.44 -5.32 26.92
CA THR A 69 -5.69 -5.59 26.17
C THR A 69 -6.24 -7.00 26.35
N GLY A 70 -5.41 -7.95 26.81
CA GLY A 70 -5.74 -9.38 26.79
C GLY A 70 -5.67 -10.04 25.42
N LEU A 71 -5.46 -9.28 24.34
CA LEU A 71 -5.35 -9.81 22.98
C LEU A 71 -4.02 -10.50 22.76
N ARG A 72 -4.05 -11.69 22.14
CA ARG A 72 -2.86 -12.42 21.69
C ARG A 72 -3.05 -12.83 20.24
N SER A 73 -1.97 -12.77 19.48
CA SER A 73 -1.97 -13.23 18.09
C SER A 73 -2.19 -14.74 18.00
N LEU A 74 -3.09 -15.17 17.11
CA LEU A 74 -3.33 -16.59 16.82
C LEU A 74 -2.35 -17.16 15.78
N VAL A 75 -1.51 -16.31 15.17
CA VAL A 75 -0.59 -16.69 14.07
C VAL A 75 0.88 -16.74 14.49
N GLY A 76 1.17 -16.71 15.79
CA GLY A 76 2.53 -16.77 16.35
C GLY A 76 3.06 -15.42 16.86
N PRO A 77 4.34 -15.36 17.28
CA PRO A 77 4.97 -14.14 17.82
C PRO A 77 5.19 -13.08 16.74
N ALA A 78 5.22 -11.80 17.12
CA ALA A 78 5.49 -10.70 16.21
C ALA A 78 6.98 -10.69 15.80
N ARG A 79 7.25 -10.53 14.50
CA ARG A 79 8.62 -10.41 13.95
C ARG A 79 8.83 -9.05 13.33
N ALA A 80 9.94 -8.39 13.63
CA ALA A 80 10.26 -7.08 13.07
C ALA A 80 11.02 -7.20 11.74
N ARG A 81 10.68 -6.35 10.77
CA ARG A 81 11.46 -6.14 9.54
C ARG A 81 11.63 -4.65 9.27
N VAL A 82 12.87 -4.18 9.27
CA VAL A 82 13.20 -2.84 8.79
C VAL A 82 13.40 -2.88 7.28
N THR A 83 12.76 -1.94 6.59
CA THR A 83 12.82 -1.80 5.13
C THR A 83 13.07 -0.35 4.72
N ASP A 84 13.57 -0.16 3.51
CA ASP A 84 13.70 1.15 2.89
C ASP A 84 12.43 1.49 2.08
N ARG A 85 12.36 2.69 1.51
CA ARG A 85 11.16 3.10 0.76
C ARG A 85 10.92 2.25 -0.49
N PRO A 86 11.94 1.92 -1.32
CA PRO A 86 11.77 0.98 -2.42
C PRO A 86 11.34 -0.43 -1.98
N GLY A 87 11.88 -0.93 -0.87
CA GLY A 87 11.49 -2.20 -0.27
C GLY A 87 10.03 -2.18 0.19
N TRP A 88 9.57 -1.09 0.83
CA TRP A 88 8.17 -0.89 1.17
C TRP A 88 7.28 -0.89 -0.09
N VAL A 89 7.67 -0.17 -1.15
CA VAL A 89 6.92 -0.15 -2.42
C VAL A 89 6.75 -1.56 -2.96
N ARG A 90 7.85 -2.32 -3.09
CA ARG A 90 7.82 -3.69 -3.62
C ARG A 90 6.96 -4.62 -2.77
N ALA A 91 7.04 -4.51 -1.45
CA ALA A 91 6.22 -5.29 -0.53
C ALA A 91 4.72 -4.97 -0.68
N ASN A 92 4.36 -3.75 -1.11
CA ASN A 92 2.98 -3.27 -1.11
C ASN A 92 2.30 -3.24 -2.48
N VAL A 93 3.05 -3.25 -3.59
CA VAL A 93 2.47 -3.18 -4.94
C VAL A 93 1.42 -4.27 -5.16
N ALA A 94 1.70 -5.51 -4.73
CA ALA A 94 0.76 -6.63 -4.84
C ALA A 94 -0.52 -6.44 -4.01
N SER A 95 -0.43 -5.81 -2.83
CA SER A 95 -1.60 -5.43 -2.01
C SER A 95 -2.47 -4.40 -2.70
N PHE A 96 -1.86 -3.36 -3.27
CA PHE A 96 -2.58 -2.33 -4.01
C PHE A 96 -3.20 -2.85 -5.30
N GLN A 97 -2.53 -3.79 -5.98
CA GLN A 97 -3.11 -4.47 -7.14
C GLN A 97 -4.37 -5.23 -6.80
N ARG A 98 -4.41 -5.90 -5.65
CA ARG A 98 -5.61 -6.62 -5.19
C ARG A 98 -6.71 -5.68 -4.72
N LEU A 99 -6.37 -4.64 -3.95
CA LEU A 99 -7.32 -3.62 -3.53
C LEU A 99 -8.00 -2.92 -4.71
N LEU A 100 -7.23 -2.64 -5.77
CA LEU A 100 -7.74 -1.99 -6.97
C LEU A 100 -8.39 -2.97 -7.96
N ARG A 101 -8.29 -4.29 -7.74
CA ARG A 101 -8.82 -5.31 -8.64
C ARG A 101 -10.30 -5.08 -8.98
N PRO A 102 -11.22 -4.90 -8.01
CA PRO A 102 -12.65 -4.70 -8.32
C PRO A 102 -12.90 -3.48 -9.22
N VAL A 103 -12.12 -2.41 -9.05
CA VAL A 103 -12.22 -1.20 -9.87
C VAL A 103 -11.65 -1.47 -11.27
N THR A 104 -10.49 -2.12 -11.35
CA THR A 104 -9.84 -2.44 -12.63
C THR A 104 -10.61 -3.47 -13.44
N GLU A 105 -11.33 -4.40 -12.83
CA GLU A 105 -12.19 -5.37 -13.51
C GLU A 105 -13.46 -4.71 -14.09
N ARG A 106 -14.04 -3.74 -13.38
CA ARG A 106 -15.21 -2.97 -13.86
C ARG A 106 -14.84 -2.00 -15.00
N LEU A 107 -13.70 -1.34 -14.89
CA LEU A 107 -13.26 -0.32 -15.84
C LEU A 107 -12.39 -0.88 -16.99
N GLY A 108 -11.71 -2.00 -16.74
CA GLY A 108 -10.76 -2.64 -17.64
C GLY A 108 -11.34 -2.92 -19.02
N PRO A 109 -12.49 -3.60 -19.17
CA PRO A 109 -13.05 -3.90 -20.49
C PRO A 109 -13.29 -2.65 -21.35
N ARG A 110 -13.68 -1.52 -20.74
CA ARG A 110 -13.89 -0.26 -21.45
C ARG A 110 -12.58 0.43 -21.81
N LEU A 111 -11.60 0.42 -20.91
CA LEU A 111 -10.27 1.00 -21.13
C LEU A 111 -9.47 0.20 -22.18
N LEU A 112 -9.61 -1.12 -22.15
CA LEU A 112 -8.92 -2.07 -23.04
C LEU A 112 -9.54 -2.12 -24.44
N ALA A 113 -10.83 -1.83 -24.59
CA ALA A 113 -11.50 -1.73 -25.89
C ALA A 113 -11.18 -0.44 -26.67
N SER A 114 -10.47 0.51 -26.05
CA SER A 114 -10.14 1.79 -26.67
C SER A 114 -8.90 1.68 -27.57
N PRO A 115 -8.83 2.36 -28.73
CA PRO A 115 -7.62 2.43 -29.56
C PRO A 115 -6.39 2.98 -28.83
N ILE A 116 -6.62 3.73 -27.74
CA ILE A 116 -5.57 4.30 -26.88
C ILE A 116 -5.32 3.48 -25.61
N ALA A 117 -5.75 2.21 -25.57
CA ALA A 117 -5.59 1.32 -24.42
C ALA A 117 -4.15 1.26 -23.87
N PRO A 118 -3.09 1.13 -24.71
CA PRO A 118 -1.71 1.10 -24.19
C PRO A 118 -1.31 2.39 -23.48
N VAL A 119 -1.71 3.54 -24.02
CA VAL A 119 -1.44 4.87 -23.44
C VAL A 119 -2.22 5.05 -22.14
N SER A 120 -3.48 4.61 -22.11
CA SER A 120 -4.36 4.70 -20.94
C SER A 120 -3.84 3.84 -19.79
N ARG A 121 -3.41 2.61 -20.09
CA ARG A 121 -2.77 1.69 -19.12
C ARG A 121 -1.48 2.26 -18.55
N ALA A 122 -0.65 2.86 -19.40
CA ALA A 122 0.58 3.49 -18.96
C ALA A 122 0.31 4.70 -18.07
N ALA A 123 -0.65 5.56 -18.44
CA ALA A 123 -1.06 6.71 -17.63
C ALA A 123 -1.59 6.29 -16.25
N ALA A 124 -2.44 5.26 -16.20
CA ALA A 124 -2.93 4.71 -14.93
C ALA A 124 -1.78 4.15 -14.07
N GLY A 125 -0.83 3.43 -14.70
CA GLY A 125 0.38 2.95 -14.02
C GLY A 125 1.20 4.10 -13.42
N VAL A 126 1.44 5.18 -14.17
CA VAL A 126 2.14 6.37 -13.67
C VAL A 126 1.41 7.01 -12.49
N GLN A 127 0.08 7.14 -12.55
CA GLN A 127 -0.71 7.72 -11.47
C GLN A 127 -0.63 6.89 -10.19
N VAL A 128 -0.89 5.58 -10.29
CA VAL A 128 -0.80 4.65 -9.15
C VAL A 128 0.62 4.65 -8.59
N GLY A 129 1.62 4.57 -9.45
CA GLY A 129 3.03 4.62 -9.04
C GLY A 129 3.40 5.91 -8.32
N THR A 130 2.90 7.05 -8.79
CA THR A 130 3.17 8.36 -8.15
C THR A 130 2.58 8.41 -6.75
N VAL A 131 1.34 7.95 -6.58
CA VAL A 131 0.69 7.89 -5.26
C VAL A 131 1.45 6.95 -4.33
N LEU A 132 1.79 5.74 -4.78
CA LEU A 132 2.55 4.76 -4.00
C LEU A 132 3.92 5.29 -3.56
N GLY A 133 4.68 5.88 -4.48
CA GLY A 133 5.97 6.46 -4.16
C GLY A 133 5.85 7.61 -3.14
N TRP A 134 4.85 8.47 -3.30
CA TRP A 134 4.58 9.54 -2.32
C TRP A 134 4.20 9.00 -0.95
N MET A 135 3.36 7.95 -0.88
CA MET A 135 2.98 7.31 0.39
C MET A 135 4.18 6.71 1.11
N SER A 136 5.09 6.05 0.38
CA SER A 136 6.31 5.46 0.94
C SER A 136 7.21 6.45 1.68
N THR A 137 7.07 7.77 1.43
CA THR A 137 7.83 8.81 2.12
C THR A 137 7.26 9.21 3.48
N ARG A 138 6.04 8.78 3.80
CA ARG A 138 5.30 9.16 5.02
C ARG A 138 4.99 7.98 5.94
N VAL A 139 4.88 6.77 5.41
CA VAL A 139 4.59 5.57 6.20
C VAL A 139 5.77 5.29 7.15
N LEU A 140 5.48 5.04 8.43
CA LEU A 140 6.50 4.81 9.47
C LEU A 140 6.65 3.33 9.81
N GLY A 141 5.51 2.67 10.01
CA GLY A 141 5.37 1.23 10.11
C GLY A 141 4.13 0.80 9.34
N GLN A 142 4.04 -0.49 9.03
CA GLN A 142 2.84 -1.05 8.47
C GLN A 142 2.67 -2.52 8.84
N TYR A 143 1.57 -2.82 9.50
CA TYR A 143 0.92 -4.12 9.42
C TYR A 143 -0.01 -4.16 8.18
N ASP A 144 0.40 -4.86 7.11
CA ASP A 144 -0.40 -4.95 5.90
C ASP A 144 -1.44 -6.08 6.00
N LEU A 145 -2.71 -5.69 6.11
CA LEU A 145 -3.86 -6.59 6.13
C LEU A 145 -4.11 -7.29 4.81
N LEU A 146 -3.74 -6.65 3.71
CA LEU A 146 -4.04 -7.13 2.38
C LEU A 146 -3.04 -8.21 1.99
N LEU A 147 -1.77 -8.19 2.40
CA LEU A 147 -0.80 -9.29 2.14
C LEU A 147 -1.23 -10.66 2.69
N ALA A 148 -2.15 -10.70 3.66
CA ALA A 148 -2.53 -11.92 4.36
C ALA A 148 -3.53 -12.82 3.59
N GLU A 149 -3.94 -12.45 2.37
CA GLU A 149 -5.10 -13.09 1.73
C GLU A 149 -4.82 -14.45 1.06
N ASP A 150 -3.62 -14.79 0.54
CA ASP A 150 -3.53 -16.11 -0.13
C ASP A 150 -2.24 -16.95 -0.20
N GLU A 151 -0.98 -16.48 -0.11
CA GLU A 151 0.12 -17.44 -0.41
C GLU A 151 1.33 -17.43 0.51
N ARG A 152 1.38 -16.55 1.50
CA ARG A 152 2.53 -16.46 2.43
C ARG A 152 2.09 -16.30 3.87
N ILE A 153 1.51 -17.37 4.42
CA ILE A 153 1.19 -17.48 5.86
C ILE A 153 2.45 -17.21 6.71
N ASP A 154 3.63 -17.53 6.16
CA ASP A 154 4.95 -17.27 6.73
C ASP A 154 5.35 -15.78 6.79
N GLU A 155 4.56 -14.85 6.25
CA GLU A 155 4.80 -13.40 6.33
C GLU A 155 3.71 -12.63 7.09
N GLN A 156 2.65 -13.31 7.56
CA GLN A 156 1.53 -12.68 8.28
C GLN A 156 1.89 -12.18 9.70
N ASP A 157 3.05 -12.58 10.19
CA ASP A 157 3.60 -12.23 11.50
C ASP A 157 4.66 -11.13 11.44
N ILE A 158 4.99 -10.62 10.24
CA ILE A 158 5.99 -9.58 10.05
C ILE A 158 5.37 -8.18 10.21
N VAL A 159 5.96 -7.39 11.12
CA VAL A 159 5.71 -5.96 11.28
C VAL A 159 6.81 -5.20 10.56
N TYR A 160 6.44 -4.43 9.54
CA TYR A 160 7.39 -3.67 8.74
C TYR A 160 7.60 -2.26 9.32
N TYR A 161 8.84 -1.80 9.34
CA TYR A 161 9.23 -0.44 9.75
C TYR A 161 10.02 0.23 8.63
N VAL A 162 9.60 1.41 8.19
CA VAL A 162 10.28 2.15 7.11
C VAL A 162 11.40 3.00 7.72
N GLY A 163 12.57 2.38 7.84
CA GLY A 163 13.70 2.91 8.59
C GLY A 163 14.12 4.35 8.24
N PRO A 164 14.19 4.75 6.95
CA PRO A 164 14.57 6.11 6.59
C PRO A 164 13.58 7.16 7.11
N ASN A 165 12.29 6.83 7.14
CA ASN A 165 11.26 7.73 7.64
C ASN A 165 11.30 7.82 9.16
N VAL A 166 11.48 6.69 9.85
CA VAL A 166 11.68 6.63 11.31
C VAL A 166 12.85 7.54 11.72
N LEU A 167 14.03 7.37 11.12
CA LEU A 167 15.21 8.19 11.42
C LEU A 167 14.99 9.67 11.08
N SER A 168 14.31 9.97 9.99
CA SER A 168 13.98 11.34 9.59
C SER A 168 13.12 12.03 10.65
N LEU A 169 12.08 11.36 11.15
CA LEU A 169 11.21 11.92 12.20
C LEU A 169 11.91 12.02 13.55
N GLU A 170 12.67 10.99 13.95
CA GLU A 170 13.48 11.01 15.17
C GLU A 170 14.37 12.25 15.22
N LYS A 171 15.10 12.51 14.13
CA LYS A 171 16.00 13.67 14.03
C LYS A 171 15.24 14.98 13.96
N ARG A 172 14.20 15.05 13.12
CA ARG A 172 13.42 16.28 12.91
C ARG A 172 12.78 16.79 14.20
N PHE A 173 12.27 15.90 15.02
CA PHE A 173 11.57 16.25 16.26
C PHE A 173 12.40 16.00 17.52
N SER A 174 13.64 15.53 17.37
CA SER A 174 14.54 15.19 18.48
C SER A 174 13.92 14.21 19.48
N PHE A 175 13.18 13.22 18.97
CA PHE A 175 12.59 12.21 19.84
C PHE A 175 13.68 11.30 20.42
N PRO A 176 13.58 10.90 21.70
CA PRO A 176 14.44 9.85 22.26
C PRO A 176 14.25 8.55 21.46
N PRO A 177 15.30 8.01 20.80
CA PRO A 177 15.12 6.95 19.79
C PRO A 177 14.37 5.73 20.32
N ARG A 178 14.78 5.18 21.47
CA ARG A 178 14.11 4.01 22.06
C ARG A 178 12.63 4.26 22.35
N GLN A 179 12.28 5.42 22.93
CA GLN A 179 10.90 5.72 23.31
C GLN A 179 10.01 5.87 22.07
N PHE A 180 10.51 6.54 21.03
CA PHE A 180 9.77 6.70 19.78
C PHE A 180 9.60 5.38 19.03
N ARG A 181 10.66 4.57 18.94
CA ARG A 181 10.61 3.25 18.32
C ARG A 181 9.68 2.31 19.07
N LEU A 182 9.68 2.32 20.41
CA LEU A 182 8.75 1.54 21.22
C LEU A 182 7.31 1.99 21.01
N TRP A 183 7.06 3.30 20.99
CA TRP A 183 5.74 3.85 20.70
C TRP A 183 5.22 3.39 19.33
N LEU A 184 6.08 3.40 18.31
CA LEU A 184 5.74 2.90 16.99
C LEU A 184 5.48 1.39 17.01
N ALA A 185 6.33 0.60 17.66
CA ALA A 185 6.14 -0.85 17.79
C ALA A 185 4.84 -1.18 18.53
N LEU A 186 4.48 -0.45 19.58
CA LEU A 186 3.20 -0.58 20.28
C LEU A 186 2.02 -0.30 19.35
N HIS A 187 2.10 0.73 18.51
CA HIS A 187 1.07 1.05 17.54
C HIS A 187 0.86 -0.10 16.54
N GLU A 188 1.93 -0.54 15.90
CA GLU A 188 1.86 -1.60 14.87
C GLU A 188 1.45 -2.95 15.46
N VAL A 189 2.00 -3.33 16.63
CA VAL A 189 1.66 -4.60 17.29
C VAL A 189 0.23 -4.60 17.82
N THR A 190 -0.30 -3.43 18.21
CA THR A 190 -1.73 -3.32 18.55
C THR A 190 -2.61 -3.66 17.35
N HIS A 191 -2.32 -3.09 16.17
CA HIS A 191 -3.05 -3.43 14.95
C HIS A 191 -2.91 -4.91 14.61
N ARG A 192 -1.68 -5.44 14.67
CA ARG A 192 -1.46 -6.88 14.49
C ARG A 192 -2.34 -7.70 15.43
N ALA A 193 -2.32 -7.42 16.74
CA ALA A 193 -3.09 -8.16 17.73
C ALA A 193 -4.61 -8.06 17.50
N GLN A 194 -5.12 -6.92 17.02
CA GLN A 194 -6.54 -6.78 16.65
C GLN A 194 -6.91 -7.72 15.51
N PHE A 195 -6.10 -7.77 14.45
CA PHE A 195 -6.43 -8.52 13.24
C PHE A 195 -6.04 -10.00 13.28
N THR A 196 -5.09 -10.38 14.14
CA THR A 196 -4.69 -11.78 14.33
C THR A 196 -5.26 -12.40 15.60
N GLY A 197 -5.68 -11.60 16.58
CA GLY A 197 -6.28 -12.07 17.83
C GLY A 197 -7.81 -12.13 17.81
N ILE A 198 -8.47 -11.44 16.85
CA ILE A 198 -9.93 -11.42 16.73
C ILE A 198 -10.33 -12.08 15.40
N PRO A 199 -10.84 -13.33 15.39
CA PRO A 199 -11.04 -14.12 14.17
C PRO A 199 -11.92 -13.46 13.10
N TRP A 200 -12.96 -12.72 13.52
CA TRP A 200 -13.92 -12.09 12.59
C TRP A 200 -13.45 -10.74 12.04
N MET A 201 -12.45 -10.11 12.66
CA MET A 201 -12.08 -8.71 12.39
C MET A 201 -11.64 -8.51 10.94
N ARG A 202 -10.77 -9.38 10.43
CA ARG A 202 -10.25 -9.28 9.06
C ARG A 202 -11.37 -9.41 8.03
N ALA A 203 -12.19 -10.46 8.13
CA ALA A 203 -13.27 -10.72 7.19
C ALA A 203 -14.31 -9.58 7.22
N HIS A 204 -14.63 -9.06 8.41
CA HIS A 204 -15.53 -7.92 8.54
C HIS A 204 -14.95 -6.65 7.92
N PHE A 205 -13.68 -6.33 8.18
CA PHE A 205 -13.03 -5.17 7.59
C PHE A 205 -13.02 -5.23 6.05
N LEU A 206 -12.64 -6.39 5.48
CA LEU A 206 -12.64 -6.59 4.03
C LEU A 206 -14.05 -6.46 3.44
N SER A 207 -15.09 -6.92 4.13
CA SER A 207 -16.47 -6.77 3.63
C SER A 207 -16.93 -5.30 3.64
N LEU A 208 -16.47 -4.48 4.59
CA LEU A 208 -16.75 -3.04 4.60
C LEU A 208 -16.01 -2.33 3.46
N VAL A 209 -14.77 -2.72 3.18
CA VAL A 209 -14.00 -2.21 2.03
C VAL A 209 -14.71 -2.57 0.73
N ASP A 210 -15.10 -3.84 0.54
CA ASP A 210 -15.80 -4.28 -0.65
C ASP A 210 -17.16 -3.58 -0.83
N GLN A 211 -17.94 -3.38 0.23
CA GLN A 211 -19.18 -2.60 0.17
C GLN A 211 -18.93 -1.15 -0.26
N THR A 212 -17.87 -0.53 0.26
CA THR A 212 -17.52 0.86 -0.05
C THR A 212 -17.06 1.00 -1.51
N LEU A 213 -16.19 0.11 -1.97
CA LEU A 213 -15.72 0.06 -3.37
C LEU A 213 -16.84 -0.39 -4.32
N GLY A 214 -17.77 -1.22 -3.85
CA GLY A 214 -18.98 -1.67 -4.52
C GLY A 214 -19.97 -0.53 -4.78
N ALA A 215 -20.17 0.33 -3.79
CA ALA A 215 -21.05 1.49 -3.87
C ALA A 215 -20.50 2.62 -4.75
N MET A 216 -19.20 2.61 -5.07
CA MET A 216 -18.65 3.51 -6.10
C MET A 216 -19.13 3.06 -7.47
N ASP A 217 -20.25 3.63 -7.91
CA ASP A 217 -20.74 3.51 -9.28
C ASP A 217 -19.85 4.35 -10.21
N PRO A 218 -19.03 3.73 -11.08
CA PRO A 218 -18.24 4.45 -12.05
C PRO A 218 -19.14 4.83 -13.23
N ASP A 219 -20.19 5.62 -12.97
CA ASP A 219 -21.02 6.16 -14.04
C ASP A 219 -20.19 7.23 -14.79
N PRO A 220 -19.84 7.00 -16.06
CA PRO A 220 -19.09 7.96 -16.86
C PRO A 220 -19.79 9.32 -16.93
N ARG A 221 -21.12 9.34 -16.80
CA ARG A 221 -21.91 10.58 -16.78
C ARG A 221 -21.65 11.38 -15.51
N ARG A 222 -21.59 10.73 -14.34
CA ARG A 222 -21.24 11.39 -13.07
C ARG A 222 -19.81 11.92 -13.08
N PHE A 223 -18.87 11.18 -13.67
CA PHE A 223 -17.50 11.65 -13.85
C PHE A 223 -17.40 12.85 -14.81
N LEU A 224 -18.12 12.80 -15.95
CA LEU A 224 -18.24 13.91 -16.89
C LEU A 224 -18.92 15.14 -16.26
N GLU A 225 -19.93 14.93 -15.44
CA GLU A 225 -20.57 16.00 -14.66
C GLU A 225 -19.62 16.60 -13.64
N GLY A 226 -18.82 15.78 -12.94
CA GLY A 226 -17.77 16.25 -12.03
C GLY A 226 -16.72 17.10 -12.75
N LEU A 227 -16.25 16.65 -13.93
CA LEU A 227 -15.33 17.41 -14.77
C LEU A 227 -15.94 18.73 -15.28
N ARG A 228 -17.22 18.72 -15.69
CA ARG A 228 -17.94 19.94 -16.09
C ARG A 228 -18.06 20.93 -14.94
N ARG A 229 -18.46 20.46 -13.76
CA ARG A 229 -18.55 21.28 -12.54
C ARG A 229 -17.19 21.87 -12.17
N ALA A 230 -16.11 21.09 -12.28
CA ALA A 230 -14.75 21.59 -12.05
C ALA A 230 -14.37 22.69 -13.06
N ALA A 231 -14.65 22.48 -14.35
CA ALA A 231 -14.39 23.46 -15.40
C ALA A 231 -15.21 24.75 -15.22
N ASP A 232 -16.46 24.63 -14.79
CA ASP A 232 -17.32 25.77 -14.49
C ASP A 232 -16.84 26.54 -13.26
N GLN A 233 -16.37 25.86 -12.21
CA GLN A 233 -15.77 26.54 -11.04
C GLN A 233 -14.49 27.31 -11.39
N VAL A 234 -13.63 26.73 -12.23
CA VAL A 234 -12.43 27.42 -12.74
C VAL A 234 -12.81 28.65 -13.58
N ARG A 235 -13.83 28.53 -14.44
CA ARG A 235 -14.36 29.67 -15.21
C ARG A 235 -14.94 30.76 -14.32
N MET A 236 -15.51 30.40 -13.18
CA MET A 236 -16.06 31.33 -12.18
C MET A 236 -14.98 31.92 -11.24
N GLY A 237 -13.69 31.66 -11.50
CA GLY A 237 -12.58 32.20 -10.71
C GLY A 237 -12.48 31.61 -9.30
N ARG A 238 -13.17 30.48 -9.04
CA ARG A 238 -13.10 29.75 -7.77
C ARG A 238 -12.10 28.61 -7.91
N ASN A 239 -11.29 28.38 -6.89
CA ASN A 239 -10.33 27.29 -6.90
C ASN A 239 -11.06 25.97 -6.59
N PRO A 240 -11.21 25.05 -7.55
CA PRO A 240 -11.95 23.79 -7.35
C PRO A 240 -11.30 22.85 -6.32
N LEU A 241 -10.10 23.18 -5.84
CA LEU A 241 -9.34 22.42 -4.85
C LEU A 241 -9.51 22.94 -3.41
N SER A 242 -10.27 24.03 -3.19
CA SER A 242 -10.36 24.68 -1.87
C SER A 242 -11.24 23.95 -0.84
N ASP A 243 -12.19 23.12 -1.28
CA ASP A 243 -13.18 22.47 -0.39
C ASP A 243 -13.10 20.93 -0.33
N GLY A 244 -12.04 20.27 -0.82
CA GLY A 244 -11.93 18.80 -0.66
C GLY A 244 -10.93 18.05 -1.53
N GLY A 245 -10.10 18.74 -2.33
CA GLY A 245 -9.13 18.10 -3.22
C GLY A 245 -9.78 17.11 -4.22
N LEU A 246 -8.95 16.30 -4.90
CA LEU A 246 -9.40 15.32 -5.91
C LEU A 246 -10.44 14.31 -5.40
N LEU A 247 -10.54 14.14 -4.08
CA LEU A 247 -11.53 13.28 -3.42
C LEU A 247 -12.95 13.88 -3.48
N GLY A 248 -13.09 15.21 -3.40
CA GLY A 248 -14.38 15.91 -3.52
C GLY A 248 -14.97 15.90 -4.93
N LEU A 249 -14.18 15.57 -5.95
CA LEU A 249 -14.66 15.37 -7.33
C LEU A 249 -15.22 13.96 -7.57
N VAL A 250 -14.87 13.00 -6.72
CA VAL A 250 -15.30 11.59 -6.83
C VAL A 250 -16.44 11.28 -5.87
N MET A 251 -16.46 11.91 -4.69
CA MET A 251 -17.53 11.72 -3.72
C MET A 251 -18.62 12.78 -3.88
N GLY A 252 -19.79 12.36 -4.36
CA GLY A 252 -21.00 13.17 -4.27
C GLY A 252 -21.38 13.40 -2.82
N THR A 253 -22.02 14.53 -2.53
CA THR A 253 -22.38 15.02 -1.18
C THR A 253 -23.29 14.11 -0.35
N GLU A 254 -23.63 12.89 -0.79
CA GLU A 254 -24.47 11.94 -0.05
C GLU A 254 -23.70 10.95 0.85
N GLN A 255 -22.37 10.93 0.81
CA GLN A 255 -21.55 9.95 1.55
C GLN A 255 -21.12 10.39 2.96
N HIS A 256 -21.91 11.24 3.61
CA HIS A 256 -21.72 11.57 5.03
C HIS A 256 -22.43 10.62 6.01
N ALA A 257 -23.23 9.65 5.52
CA ALA A 257 -24.07 8.81 6.38
C ALA A 257 -23.49 7.42 6.71
N VAL A 258 -22.29 7.06 6.21
CA VAL A 258 -21.68 5.72 6.41
C VAL A 258 -20.36 5.79 7.18
N LEU A 259 -20.10 6.88 7.89
CA LEU A 259 -19.00 7.00 8.85
C LEU A 259 -19.57 7.26 10.24
#